data_AF-A0A6C0G7I8-F1
#
_entry.id   AF-A0A6C0G7I8-F1
#
_cell.length_a   1.000
_cell.length_b   1.000
_cell.length_c   1.000
_cell.angle_alpha   90.00
_cell.angle_beta   90.00
_cell.angle_gamma   90.00
#
_symmetry.space_group_name_H-M   'P 1'
#
loop_
_entity.id
_entity.type
_entity.pdbx_description
1 polymer ?
#
loop_
_entity_poly.entity_id
_entity_poly.type
_entity_poly.pdbx_seq_one_letter_code
_entity_poly.pdbx_strand_id
1 'polypeptide(L)'
;MTTKVGRNAPCPCGSGLKYKKCCLPKDEAVRIGEAPAQAAAAPASKPSGSESLYIAVPESLEEMNAAVDRIAWPQPQYGSLAAELVPHLAGRYSWDEINATILIWFAYAREHAPIVQKPGVFFAALEYSLAMLTGRQNMTKAEVAKRYEVSAGSVSKRIGELAPFVERAIAALNDEQ
;
A
#
# COMPACT_ATOMS: atom_id res chain seq x y z
N MET A 1 13.77 6.51 40.85
CA MET A 1 12.40 6.05 40.52
C MET A 1 11.79 7.03 39.52
N THR A 2 11.89 6.77 38.21
CA THR A 2 11.27 7.63 37.20
C THR A 2 9.83 7.18 37.00
N THR A 3 8.89 7.90 37.61
CA THR A 3 7.45 7.65 37.46
C THR A 3 7.05 7.98 36.02
N LYS A 4 6.76 6.95 35.23
CA LYS A 4 6.26 7.10 33.87
C LYS A 4 4.86 7.73 33.93
N VAL A 5 4.75 9.01 33.56
CA VAL A 5 3.46 9.73 33.56
C VAL A 5 2.51 9.07 32.55
N GLY A 6 1.33 8.65 33.01
CA GLY A 6 0.33 8.01 32.17
C GLY A 6 -0.27 8.96 31.14
N ARG A 7 -0.51 8.51 29.90
CA ARG A 7 -1.02 9.33 28.76
C ARG A 7 -2.29 10.15 29.09
N ASN A 8 -3.14 9.66 30.00
CA ASN A 8 -4.41 10.32 30.38
C ASN A 8 -4.33 11.14 31.69
N ALA A 9 -3.19 11.13 32.40
CA ALA A 9 -3.01 11.89 33.64
C ALA A 9 -2.89 13.40 33.38
N PRO A 10 -3.12 14.26 34.39
CA PRO A 10 -2.84 15.70 34.30
C PRO A 10 -1.38 15.94 33.91
N CYS A 11 -1.16 16.87 32.99
CA CYS A 11 0.17 17.16 32.46
C CYS A 11 1.03 17.86 33.52
N PRO A 12 2.25 17.37 33.80
CA PRO A 12 3.10 17.92 34.87
C PRO A 12 3.65 19.33 34.57
N CYS A 13 3.46 19.85 33.36
CA CYS A 13 3.86 21.22 32.99
C CYS A 13 2.93 22.32 33.55
N GLY A 14 1.92 21.96 34.33
CA GLY A 14 1.00 22.92 34.97
C GLY A 14 -0.11 23.45 34.06
N SER A 15 -0.29 22.90 32.86
CA SER A 15 -1.28 23.37 31.89
C SER A 15 -2.74 23.01 32.22
N GLY A 16 -2.99 22.16 33.23
CA GLY A 16 -4.31 21.64 33.56
C GLY A 16 -4.91 20.63 32.55
N LEU A 17 -4.23 20.37 31.43
CA LEU A 17 -4.67 19.46 30.38
C LEU A 17 -4.14 18.02 30.60
N LYS A 18 -4.75 17.02 29.94
CA LYS A 18 -4.24 15.63 29.94
C LYS A 18 -2.90 15.55 29.19
N TYR A 19 -1.94 14.75 29.67
CA TYR A 19 -0.57 14.65 29.13
C TYR A 19 -0.53 14.38 27.61
N LYS A 20 -1.39 13.47 27.10
CA LYS A 20 -1.49 13.18 25.66
C LYS A 20 -1.88 14.35 24.76
N LYS A 21 -2.52 15.39 25.33
CA LYS A 21 -2.96 16.58 24.60
C LYS A 21 -2.04 17.78 24.81
N CYS A 22 -0.94 17.62 25.55
CA CYS A 22 -0.07 18.73 25.94
C CYS A 22 1.41 18.44 25.63
N CYS A 23 2.15 17.84 26.58
CA CYS A 23 3.58 17.61 26.41
C CYS A 23 3.92 16.32 25.67
N LEU A 24 3.03 15.32 25.64
CA LEU A 24 3.34 14.04 25.01
C LEU A 24 3.75 14.14 23.53
N PRO A 25 3.08 14.93 22.66
CA PRO A 25 3.51 15.07 21.26
C PRO A 25 4.89 15.74 21.13
N LYS A 26 5.22 16.63 22.07
CA LYS A 26 6.53 17.30 22.12
C LYS A 26 7.62 16.34 22.60
N ASP A 27 7.32 15.53 23.62
CA ASP A 27 8.23 14.51 24.13
C ASP A 27 8.45 13.38 23.11
N GLU A 28 7.41 13.02 22.34
CA GLU A 28 7.51 12.08 21.21
C GLU A 28 8.37 12.66 20.07
N ALA A 29 8.25 13.96 19.77
CA ALA A 29 9.09 14.64 18.76
C ALA A 29 10.56 14.75 19.17
N VAL A 30 10.86 15.01 20.45
CA VAL A 30 12.25 15.05 20.97
C VAL A 30 12.89 13.67 20.92
N ARG A 31 12.14 12.60 21.23
CA ARG A 31 12.64 11.21 21.14
C ARG A 31 12.96 10.76 19.71
N ILE A 32 12.32 11.35 18.71
CA ILE A 32 12.60 11.07 17.30
C ILE A 32 13.86 11.83 16.84
N GLY A 33 14.25 12.92 17.53
CA GLY A 33 15.43 13.72 17.20
C GLY A 33 16.75 13.24 17.82
N GLU A 34 16.72 12.32 18.79
CA GLU A 34 17.91 11.80 19.48
C GLU A 34 18.09 10.29 19.23
N ALA A 35 18.55 9.93 18.03
CA ALA A 35 19.10 8.60 17.76
C ALA A 35 20.59 8.72 17.42
N PRO A 36 21.50 7.93 18.03
CA PRO A 36 22.91 8.00 17.72
C PRO A 36 23.19 7.38 16.35
N ALA A 37 23.93 8.11 15.52
CA ALA A 37 24.55 7.60 14.32
C ALA A 37 25.59 6.52 14.68
N GLN A 38 25.38 5.29 14.24
CA GLN A 38 26.47 4.36 13.94
C GLN A 38 26.09 3.50 12.74
N ALA A 39 26.92 3.60 11.71
CA ALA A 39 26.82 2.93 10.44
C ALA A 39 27.33 1.48 10.54
N ALA A 40 26.66 0.57 9.84
CA ALA A 40 27.27 -0.64 9.31
C ALA A 40 26.82 -0.77 7.85
N ALA A 41 27.81 -0.75 6.97
CA ALA A 41 27.66 -0.77 5.53
C ALA A 41 27.25 -2.16 5.03
N ALA A 42 26.35 -2.19 4.03
CA ALA A 42 26.28 -3.22 3.01
C ALA A 42 25.98 -2.52 1.67
N PRO A 43 26.62 -2.92 0.57
CA PRO A 43 26.90 -2.02 -0.55
C PRO A 43 25.64 -1.73 -1.38
N ALA A 44 25.44 -0.46 -1.67
CA ALA A 44 24.62 -0.01 -2.77
C ALA A 44 25.30 -0.42 -4.08
N SER A 45 24.79 -1.45 -4.74
CA SER A 45 24.85 -1.52 -6.21
C SER A 45 23.58 -0.85 -6.75
N LYS A 46 23.73 0.39 -7.21
CA LYS A 46 22.78 0.96 -8.19
C LYS A 46 22.96 0.23 -9.52
N PRO A 47 21.90 0.07 -10.32
CA PRO A 47 21.99 0.37 -11.72
C PRO A 47 21.46 1.78 -11.96
N SER A 48 22.37 2.62 -12.43
CA SER A 48 22.09 3.87 -13.11
C SER A 48 21.80 3.49 -14.57
N GLY A 49 20.57 3.65 -15.00
CA GLY A 49 20.13 3.42 -16.37
C GLY A 49 18.62 3.57 -16.41
N SER A 50 18.07 4.11 -17.48
CA SER A 50 16.63 4.19 -17.76
C SER A 50 16.06 2.79 -18.07
N GLU A 51 16.35 1.82 -17.22
CA GLU A 51 16.39 0.40 -17.58
C GLU A 51 15.36 -0.37 -16.74
N SER A 52 14.30 -0.75 -17.44
CA SER A 52 13.36 -1.81 -17.12
C SER A 52 12.53 -1.65 -15.85
N LEU A 53 11.21 -1.47 -16.06
CA LEU A 53 10.18 -1.63 -15.04
C LEU A 53 10.14 -3.07 -14.46
N TYR A 54 10.93 -4.01 -15.01
CA TYR A 54 11.18 -5.33 -14.46
C TYR A 54 12.17 -5.27 -13.28
N ILE A 55 11.64 -4.91 -12.12
CA ILE A 55 12.16 -5.41 -10.84
C ILE A 55 11.97 -6.94 -10.86
N ALA A 56 12.95 -7.71 -10.36
CA ALA A 56 12.86 -9.17 -10.23
C ALA A 56 11.44 -9.59 -9.81
N VAL A 57 10.76 -10.35 -10.68
CA VAL A 57 9.38 -10.78 -10.45
C VAL A 57 9.39 -11.62 -9.18
N PRO A 58 8.60 -11.26 -8.15
CA PRO A 58 8.54 -12.06 -6.94
C PRO A 58 8.11 -13.49 -7.26
N GLU A 59 8.74 -14.51 -6.66
CA GLU A 59 8.37 -15.91 -6.90
C GLU A 59 7.63 -16.54 -5.70
N SER A 60 7.49 -15.78 -4.61
CA SER A 60 6.87 -16.24 -3.38
C SER A 60 6.11 -15.12 -2.66
N LEU A 61 5.27 -15.50 -1.70
CA LEU A 61 4.56 -14.58 -0.83
C LEU A 61 5.54 -13.69 -0.03
N GLU A 62 6.65 -14.27 0.41
CA GLU A 62 7.70 -13.56 1.15
C GLU A 62 8.36 -12.49 0.27
N GLU A 63 8.76 -12.85 -0.95
CA GLU A 63 9.33 -11.89 -1.90
C GLU A 63 8.35 -10.81 -2.30
N MET A 64 7.07 -11.16 -2.45
CA MET A 64 6.01 -10.19 -2.77
C MET A 64 5.82 -9.19 -1.62
N ASN A 65 5.77 -9.66 -0.38
CA ASN A 65 5.69 -8.79 0.79
C ASN A 65 6.93 -7.89 0.90
N ALA A 66 8.12 -8.44 0.66
CA ALA A 66 9.35 -7.65 0.61
C ALA A 66 9.33 -6.60 -0.51
N ALA A 67 8.71 -6.89 -1.67
CA ALA A 67 8.52 -5.92 -2.74
C ALA A 67 7.56 -4.80 -2.30
N VAL A 68 6.44 -5.14 -1.66
CA VAL A 68 5.49 -4.16 -1.08
C VAL A 68 6.18 -3.25 -0.05
N ASP A 69 7.04 -3.79 0.81
CA ASP A 69 7.76 -3.03 1.84
C ASP A 69 8.81 -2.07 1.28
N ARG A 70 9.38 -2.38 0.10
CA ARG A 70 10.34 -1.50 -0.59
C ARG A 70 9.68 -0.30 -1.27
N ILE A 71 8.38 -0.35 -1.53
CA ILE A 71 7.66 0.76 -2.16
C ILE A 71 7.57 1.93 -1.18
N ALA A 72 8.00 3.11 -1.65
CA ALA A 72 7.86 4.36 -0.90
C ALA A 72 6.40 4.85 -0.92
N TRP A 73 5.54 4.21 -0.13
CA TRP A 73 4.11 4.52 -0.07
C TRP A 73 3.85 5.97 0.41
N PRO A 74 2.99 6.75 -0.28
CA PRO A 74 2.65 8.11 0.14
C PRO A 74 2.00 8.18 1.53
N GLN A 75 1.28 7.13 1.91
CA GLN A 75 0.70 6.95 3.23
C GLN A 75 0.85 5.48 3.67
N PRO A 76 1.18 5.19 4.95
CA PRO A 76 1.40 3.82 5.42
C PRO A 76 0.22 2.87 5.17
N GLN A 77 -1.01 3.39 5.29
CA GLN A 77 -2.24 2.62 5.08
C GLN A 77 -2.37 2.03 3.67
N TYR A 78 -1.72 2.62 2.66
CA TYR A 78 -1.74 2.10 1.30
C TYR A 78 -0.85 0.86 1.15
N GLY A 79 0.28 0.83 1.84
CA GLY A 79 1.13 -0.36 1.93
C GLY A 79 0.47 -1.47 2.74
N SER A 80 -0.19 -1.13 3.86
CA SER A 80 -0.96 -2.10 4.63
C SER A 80 -2.08 -2.74 3.79
N LEU A 81 -2.80 -1.95 3.00
CA LEU A 81 -3.82 -2.45 2.07
C LEU A 81 -3.19 -3.38 1.02
N ALA A 82 -2.07 -2.99 0.42
CA ALA A 82 -1.36 -3.81 -0.56
C ALA A 82 -0.95 -5.18 0.04
N ALA A 83 -0.32 -5.17 1.21
CA ALA A 83 0.11 -6.38 1.91
C ALA A 83 -1.08 -7.30 2.28
N GLU A 84 -2.22 -6.73 2.66
CA GLU A 84 -3.45 -7.49 2.94
C GLU A 84 -4.07 -8.09 1.67
N LEU A 85 -3.98 -7.40 0.52
CA LEU A 85 -4.50 -7.88 -0.77
C LEU A 85 -3.71 -9.07 -1.32
N VAL A 86 -2.38 -9.08 -1.18
CA VAL A 86 -1.50 -10.11 -1.77
C VAL A 86 -1.97 -11.55 -1.48
N PRO A 87 -2.21 -11.98 -0.22
CA PRO A 87 -2.65 -13.35 0.05
C PRO A 87 -4.05 -13.67 -0.48
N HIS A 88 -4.90 -12.68 -0.75
CA HIS A 88 -6.22 -12.91 -1.37
C HIS A 88 -6.09 -13.27 -2.86
N LEU A 89 -5.05 -12.77 -3.52
CA LEU A 89 -4.77 -13.03 -4.93
C LEU A 89 -3.86 -14.26 -5.11
N ALA A 90 -2.99 -14.53 -4.14
CA ALA A 90 -2.11 -15.68 -4.14
C ALA A 90 -2.88 -16.99 -4.37
N GLY A 91 -2.36 -17.83 -5.27
CA GLY A 91 -2.99 -19.10 -5.67
C GLY A 91 -4.06 -19.00 -6.75
N ARG A 92 -4.51 -17.78 -7.10
CA ARG A 92 -5.45 -17.55 -8.24
C ARG A 92 -4.82 -16.77 -9.38
N TYR A 93 -3.81 -15.97 -9.06
CA TYR A 93 -3.04 -15.15 -9.99
C TYR A 93 -1.56 -15.48 -9.85
N SER A 94 -0.80 -15.28 -10.92
CA SER A 94 0.66 -15.37 -10.87
C SER A 94 1.25 -14.16 -10.15
N TRP A 95 2.52 -14.26 -9.75
CA TRP A 95 3.14 -13.20 -8.98
C TRP A 95 3.44 -11.95 -9.83
N ASP A 96 3.71 -12.08 -11.12
CA ASP A 96 3.81 -10.96 -12.05
C ASP A 96 2.49 -10.19 -12.17
N GLU A 97 1.36 -10.91 -12.26
CA GLU A 97 0.00 -10.35 -12.26
C GLU A 97 -0.29 -9.59 -10.96
N ILE A 98 0.06 -10.18 -9.81
CA ILE A 98 -0.10 -9.55 -8.50
C ILE A 98 0.80 -8.30 -8.40
N ASN A 99 2.07 -8.39 -8.81
CA ASN A 99 3.01 -7.27 -8.78
C ASN A 99 2.52 -6.09 -9.63
N ALA A 100 2.07 -6.36 -10.86
CA ALA A 100 1.48 -5.34 -11.74
C ALA A 100 0.27 -4.64 -11.07
N THR A 101 -0.57 -5.40 -10.36
CA THR A 101 -1.70 -4.86 -9.60
C THR A 101 -1.26 -3.96 -8.45
N ILE A 102 -0.21 -4.33 -7.72
CA ILE A 102 0.36 -3.50 -6.65
C ILE A 102 0.95 -2.20 -7.22
N LEU A 103 1.61 -2.26 -8.37
CA LEU A 103 2.14 -1.08 -9.05
C LEU A 103 1.02 -0.14 -9.55
N ILE A 104 -0.08 -0.69 -10.06
CA ILE A 104 -1.28 0.07 -10.44
C ILE A 104 -1.87 0.75 -9.20
N TRP A 105 -2.02 0.02 -8.09
CA TRP A 105 -2.50 0.58 -6.82
C TRP A 105 -1.60 1.71 -6.34
N PHE A 106 -0.28 1.52 -6.35
CA PHE A 106 0.69 2.55 -5.97
C PHE A 106 0.57 3.81 -6.85
N ALA A 107 0.52 3.65 -8.17
CA ALA A 107 0.38 4.76 -9.09
C ALA A 107 -0.91 5.56 -8.83
N TYR A 108 -2.04 4.86 -8.69
CA TYR A 108 -3.33 5.47 -8.38
C TYR A 108 -3.32 6.17 -7.02
N ALA A 109 -2.83 5.52 -5.97
CA ALA A 109 -2.84 6.06 -4.61
C ALA A 109 -1.95 7.30 -4.48
N ARG A 110 -0.83 7.35 -5.20
CA ARG A 110 0.05 8.51 -5.27
C ARG A 110 -0.60 9.71 -5.95
N GLU A 111 -1.38 9.46 -6.99
CA GLU A 111 -2.03 10.53 -7.76
C GLU A 111 -3.31 11.05 -7.08
N HIS A 112 -4.12 10.15 -6.52
CA HIS A 112 -5.46 10.48 -6.04
C HIS A 112 -5.58 10.61 -4.52
N ALA A 113 -4.58 10.14 -3.75
CA ALA A 113 -4.58 10.12 -2.29
C ALA A 113 -5.96 9.71 -1.70
N PRO A 114 -6.52 8.55 -2.10
CA PRO A 114 -7.87 8.15 -1.73
C PRO A 114 -8.00 7.93 -0.22
N ILE A 115 -9.18 8.26 0.34
CA ILE A 115 -9.55 7.86 1.70
C ILE A 115 -10.01 6.40 1.69
N VAL A 116 -9.26 5.55 2.38
CA VAL A 116 -9.57 4.12 2.55
C VAL A 116 -10.37 3.93 3.83
N GLN A 117 -11.70 3.94 3.73
CA GLN A 117 -12.56 3.59 4.89
C GLN A 117 -12.83 2.09 5.00
N LYS A 118 -12.99 1.41 3.86
CA LYS A 118 -13.25 -0.03 3.78
C LYS A 118 -12.29 -0.65 2.76
N PRO A 119 -11.23 -1.35 3.21
CA PRO A 119 -10.24 -1.96 2.31
C PRO A 119 -10.87 -2.86 1.23
N GLY A 120 -11.91 -3.62 1.59
CA GLY A 120 -12.63 -4.51 0.66
C GLY A 120 -13.16 -3.85 -0.62
N VAL A 121 -13.45 -2.54 -0.60
CA VAL A 121 -13.89 -1.82 -1.82
C VAL A 121 -12.75 -1.74 -2.83
N PHE A 122 -11.53 -1.47 -2.35
CA PHE A 122 -10.33 -1.42 -3.18
C PHE A 122 -9.85 -2.82 -3.55
N PHE A 123 -9.94 -3.80 -2.65
CA PHE A 123 -9.62 -5.19 -3.01
C PHE A 123 -10.47 -5.69 -4.16
N ALA A 124 -11.79 -5.48 -4.09
CA ALA A 124 -12.70 -5.86 -5.17
C ALA A 124 -12.38 -5.14 -6.48
N ALA A 125 -12.07 -3.85 -6.42
CA ALA A 125 -11.78 -3.05 -7.62
C ALA A 125 -10.43 -3.42 -8.26
N LEU A 126 -9.39 -3.64 -7.45
CA LEU A 126 -8.06 -4.05 -7.91
C LEU A 126 -8.09 -5.47 -8.50
N GLU A 127 -8.78 -6.41 -7.85
CA GLU A 127 -8.92 -7.76 -8.39
C GLU A 127 -9.72 -7.80 -9.70
N TYR A 128 -10.80 -7.01 -9.80
CA TYR A 128 -11.53 -6.89 -11.07
C TYR A 128 -10.64 -6.29 -12.16
N SER A 129 -9.88 -5.25 -11.83
CA SER A 129 -8.94 -4.60 -12.76
C SER A 129 -7.86 -5.57 -13.23
N LEU A 130 -7.34 -6.40 -12.33
CA LEU A 130 -6.38 -7.47 -12.66
C LEU A 130 -6.98 -8.50 -13.62
N ALA A 131 -8.23 -8.92 -13.38
CA ALA A 131 -8.93 -9.84 -14.28
C ALA A 131 -9.05 -9.25 -15.69
N MET A 132 -9.29 -7.94 -15.82
CA MET A 132 -9.32 -7.26 -17.12
C MET A 132 -7.94 -7.20 -17.77
N LEU A 133 -6.90 -6.86 -17.01
CA LEU A 133 -5.51 -6.77 -17.49
C LEU A 133 -4.99 -8.10 -18.04
N THR A 134 -5.52 -9.21 -17.53
CA THR A 134 -5.08 -10.58 -17.85
C THR A 134 -6.04 -11.32 -18.78
N GLY A 135 -7.04 -10.64 -19.33
CA GLY A 135 -8.01 -11.21 -20.27
C GLY A 135 -8.99 -12.22 -19.66
N ARG A 136 -9.11 -12.30 -18.34
CA ARG A 136 -10.05 -13.20 -17.65
C ARG A 136 -11.47 -12.61 -17.67
N GLN A 137 -12.19 -12.86 -18.77
CA GLN A 137 -13.51 -12.27 -19.03
C GLN A 137 -14.66 -12.80 -18.15
N ASN A 138 -14.46 -13.91 -17.44
CA ASN A 138 -15.49 -14.51 -16.60
C ASN A 138 -15.71 -13.79 -15.26
N MET A 139 -14.82 -12.86 -14.86
CA MET A 139 -14.95 -12.13 -13.59
C MET A 139 -15.94 -10.97 -13.73
N THR A 140 -16.95 -10.93 -12.84
CA THR A 140 -17.93 -9.83 -12.81
C THR A 140 -17.73 -8.89 -11.63
N LYS A 141 -18.19 -7.63 -11.75
CA LYS A 141 -18.18 -6.65 -10.65
C LYS A 141 -19.00 -7.12 -9.44
N ALA A 142 -20.09 -7.84 -9.69
CA ALA A 142 -20.96 -8.38 -8.63
C ALA A 142 -20.26 -9.50 -7.85
N GLU A 143 -19.49 -10.34 -8.53
CA GLU A 143 -18.77 -11.44 -7.90
C GLU A 143 -17.67 -10.95 -6.98
N VAL A 144 -16.81 -10.03 -7.44
CA VAL A 144 -15.78 -9.43 -6.56
C VAL A 144 -16.41 -8.66 -5.41
N ALA A 145 -17.49 -7.91 -5.64
CA ALA A 145 -18.16 -7.17 -4.59
C ALA A 145 -18.71 -8.10 -3.50
N LYS A 146 -19.28 -9.24 -3.90
CA LYS A 146 -19.72 -10.30 -2.98
C LYS A 146 -18.54 -10.91 -2.22
N ARG A 147 -17.43 -11.23 -2.91
CA ARG A 147 -16.23 -11.84 -2.32
C ARG A 147 -15.65 -11.00 -1.17
N TYR A 148 -15.69 -9.68 -1.31
CA TYR A 148 -15.18 -8.73 -0.32
C TYR A 148 -16.26 -8.09 0.55
N GLU A 149 -17.51 -8.58 0.49
CA GLU A 149 -18.64 -8.12 1.30
C GLU A 149 -18.91 -6.61 1.20
N VAL A 150 -18.82 -6.06 -0.01
CA VAL A 150 -19.04 -4.64 -0.32
C VAL A 150 -20.12 -4.43 -1.39
N SER A 151 -20.59 -3.20 -1.54
CA SER A 151 -21.61 -2.90 -2.56
C SER A 151 -20.99 -2.78 -3.96
N ALA A 152 -21.63 -3.38 -4.96
CA ALA A 152 -21.18 -3.31 -6.36
C ALA A 152 -21.09 -1.86 -6.89
N GLY A 153 -21.91 -0.94 -6.38
CA GLY A 153 -21.84 0.48 -6.70
C GLY A 153 -20.54 1.14 -6.24
N SER A 154 -20.09 0.84 -5.01
CA SER A 154 -18.83 1.37 -4.48
C SER A 154 -17.61 0.84 -5.24
N VAL A 155 -17.66 -0.43 -5.65
CA VAL A 155 -16.63 -1.07 -6.47
C VAL A 155 -16.58 -0.47 -7.88
N SER A 156 -17.74 -0.26 -8.51
CA SER A 156 -17.83 0.29 -9.87
C SER A 156 -17.20 1.67 -9.99
N LYS A 157 -17.40 2.53 -8.97
CA LYS A 157 -16.74 3.84 -8.91
C LYS A 157 -15.21 3.70 -8.93
N ARG A 158 -14.66 2.83 -8.06
CA ARG A 158 -13.21 2.62 -7.98
C ARG A 158 -12.61 1.99 -9.24
N ILE A 159 -13.33 1.08 -9.89
CA ILE A 159 -12.92 0.54 -11.19
C ILE A 159 -12.80 1.65 -12.24
N GLY A 160 -13.77 2.57 -12.30
CA GLY A 160 -13.72 3.70 -13.24
C GLY A 160 -12.52 4.62 -12.97
N GLU A 161 -12.17 4.82 -11.71
CA GLU A 161 -11.00 5.61 -11.31
C GLU A 161 -9.65 4.90 -11.60
N LEU A 162 -9.63 3.56 -11.51
CA LEU A 162 -8.44 2.75 -11.79
C LEU A 162 -8.22 2.50 -13.30
N ALA A 163 -9.27 2.55 -14.12
CA ALA A 163 -9.22 2.20 -15.54
C ALA A 163 -8.08 2.89 -16.32
N PRO A 164 -7.81 4.20 -16.17
CA PRO A 164 -6.71 4.85 -16.89
C PRO A 164 -5.32 4.30 -16.51
N PHE A 165 -5.15 3.78 -15.30
CA PHE A 165 -3.89 3.18 -14.84
C PHE A 165 -3.71 1.77 -15.40
N VAL A 166 -4.81 1.01 -15.48
CA VAL A 166 -4.85 -0.32 -16.11
C VAL A 166 -4.56 -0.22 -17.60
N GLU A 167 -5.20 0.72 -18.29
CA GLU A 167 -4.97 0.97 -19.73
C GLU A 167 -3.51 1.32 -20.03
N ARG A 168 -2.89 2.18 -19.21
CA ARG A 168 -1.46 2.48 -19.32
C ARG A 168 -0.57 1.26 -19.08
N ALA A 169 -0.92 0.42 -18.11
CA ALA A 169 -0.18 -0.82 -17.84
C ALA A 169 -0.29 -1.80 -19.02
N ILE A 170 -1.49 -1.98 -19.60
CA ILE A 170 -1.70 -2.81 -20.78
C ILE A 170 -0.90 -2.27 -21.98
N ALA A 171 -0.95 -0.96 -22.23
CA ALA A 171 -0.19 -0.34 -23.32
C ALA A 171 1.32 -0.57 -23.18
N ALA A 172 1.86 -0.36 -21.97
CA ALA A 172 3.28 -0.59 -21.70
C ALA A 172 3.71 -2.03 -21.97
N LEU A 173 2.89 -3.02 -21.57
CA LEU A 173 3.17 -4.45 -21.82
C LEU A 173 3.10 -4.85 -23.30
N ASN A 174 2.30 -4.15 -24.11
CA ASN A 174 2.16 -4.43 -25.53
C ASN A 174 3.24 -3.74 -26.38
N ASP A 175 3.74 -2.57 -25.97
CA ASP A 175 4.80 -1.84 -26.66
C ASP A 175 6.19 -2.49 -26.48
N GLU A 176 6.33 -3.42 -25.53
CA GLU A 176 7.54 -4.22 -25.28
C GLU A 176 7.60 -5.53 -26.11
N GLN A 177 6.60 -5.81 -26.99
CA GLN A 177 6.51 -7.01 -27.85
C GLN A 177 6.89 -6.78 -29.30
#